data_AF-A0A7V5RCB2-F1
#
_entry.id   AF-A0A7V5RCB2-F1
#
_cell.length_a   1.000
_cell.length_b   1.000
_cell.length_c   1.000
_cell.angle_alpha   90.00
_cell.angle_beta   90.00
_cell.angle_gamma   90.00
#
_symmetry.space_group_name_H-M   'P 1'
#
loop_
_entity.id
_entity.type
_entity.pdbx_description
1 polymer ?
#
loop_
_entity_poly.entity_id
_entity_poly.type
_entity_poly.pdbx_seq_one_letter_code
_entity_poly.pdbx_strand_id
1 'polypeptide(L)'
;MDGKLPKIIRIMPDYGPCYACDENYCAFELTNYFENHPRIEEIREIEDQLYGLACWIDSGEPDTNPNFPWYELDKKGLELTKLLSKILGDTGIPIVYCFHYNNPNRSRDEEVIVLDDENA
;
A
#
# COMPACT_ATOMS: atom_id res chain seq x y z
N MET A 1 3.31 9.32 19.16
CA MET A 1 4.42 8.50 18.64
C MET A 1 5.65 9.38 18.55
N ASP A 2 6.84 8.87 18.84
CA ASP A 2 8.08 9.62 18.61
C ASP A 2 8.09 10.07 17.14
N GLY A 3 8.07 11.38 16.89
CA GLY A 3 7.82 12.02 15.59
C GLY A 3 8.92 11.80 14.55
N LYS A 4 9.26 10.54 14.27
CA LYS A 4 10.11 10.13 13.15
C LYS A 4 9.22 9.53 12.08
N LEU A 5 9.32 10.11 10.89
CA LEU A 5 8.71 9.55 9.69
C LEU A 5 9.27 8.14 9.42
N PRO A 6 8.47 7.25 8.82
CA PRO A 6 8.95 5.92 8.43
C PRO A 6 10.06 6.05 7.38
N LYS A 7 10.98 5.07 7.37
CA LYS A 7 12.06 5.05 6.36
C LYS A 7 11.64 4.42 5.04
N ILE A 8 10.53 3.69 5.05
CA ILE A 8 9.89 3.04 3.91
C ILE A 8 8.41 2.86 4.24
N ILE A 9 7.57 2.95 3.23
CA ILE A 9 6.14 2.62 3.35
C ILE A 9 5.89 1.44 2.42
N ARG A 10 5.43 0.33 2.98
CA ARG A 10 4.97 -0.84 2.22
C ARG A 10 3.46 -0.83 2.15
N ILE A 11 2.92 -0.85 0.94
CA ILE A 11 1.50 -0.85 0.65
C ILE A 11 1.04 -2.27 0.31
N MET A 12 -0.15 -2.62 0.82
CA MET A 12 -0.74 -3.96 0.76
C MET A 12 0.16 -5.06 1.36
N PRO A 13 0.69 -4.89 2.59
CA PRO A 13 1.41 -5.97 3.25
C PRO A 13 0.47 -7.17 3.47
N ASP A 14 1.01 -8.38 3.35
CA ASP A 14 0.31 -9.64 3.58
C ASP A 14 0.06 -9.88 5.09
N TYR A 15 -0.81 -9.06 5.70
CA TYR A 15 -1.11 -9.14 7.13
C TYR A 15 -2.52 -8.61 7.45
N GLY A 16 -3.52 -9.50 7.45
CA GLY A 16 -4.91 -9.15 7.78
C GLY A 16 -5.45 -8.00 6.90
N PRO A 17 -6.33 -7.13 7.43
CA PRO A 17 -6.82 -5.97 6.70
C PRO A 17 -5.82 -4.79 6.72
N CYS A 18 -4.54 -5.02 7.04
CA CYS A 18 -3.54 -3.96 7.02
C CYS A 18 -3.16 -3.60 5.58
N TYR A 19 -3.16 -2.30 5.30
CA TYR A 19 -2.85 -1.78 3.96
C TYR A 19 -1.53 -1.02 3.90
N ALA A 20 -0.92 -0.66 5.04
CA ALA A 20 0.36 0.02 5.11
C ALA A 20 1.19 -0.47 6.31
N CYS A 21 2.50 -0.65 6.12
CA CYS A 21 3.46 -0.90 7.21
C CYS A 21 4.84 -0.27 6.98
N ASP A 22 5.62 -0.14 8.06
CA ASP A 22 6.93 0.54 8.08
C ASP A 22 8.12 -0.40 7.82
N GLU A 23 9.36 0.08 8.05
CA GLU A 23 10.56 -0.75 7.90
C GLU A 23 10.61 -1.98 8.81
N ASN A 24 9.85 -1.98 9.92
CA ASN A 24 9.79 -3.04 10.91
C ASN A 24 8.54 -3.92 10.73
N TYR A 25 7.80 -3.76 9.62
CA TYR A 25 6.51 -4.39 9.37
C TYR A 25 5.45 -4.03 10.43
N CYS A 26 5.61 -2.89 11.11
CA CYS A 26 4.59 -2.36 12.00
C CYS A 26 3.48 -1.74 11.15
N ALA A 27 2.27 -2.27 11.24
CA ALA A 27 1.11 -1.72 10.54
C ALA A 27 0.74 -0.34 11.11
N PHE A 28 0.36 0.59 10.24
CA PHE A 28 -0.01 1.94 10.66
C PHE A 28 -1.00 2.60 9.69
N GLU A 29 -1.61 3.69 10.15
CA GLU A 29 -2.47 4.54 9.32
C GLU A 29 -1.67 5.70 8.74
N LEU A 30 -1.74 5.91 7.42
CA LEU A 30 -0.99 6.97 6.73
C LEU A 30 -1.40 8.33 7.26
N THR A 31 -2.71 8.52 7.48
CA THR A 31 -3.26 9.78 8.00
C THR A 31 -2.73 10.16 9.38
N ASN A 32 -2.28 9.20 10.21
CA ASN A 32 -1.63 9.49 11.50
C ASN A 32 -0.21 10.06 11.34
N TYR A 33 0.55 9.61 10.34
CA TYR A 33 1.92 10.11 10.10
C TYR A 33 1.94 11.41 9.29
N PHE A 34 0.94 11.59 8.44
CA PHE A 34 0.85 12.71 7.50
C PHE A 34 -0.29 13.68 7.83
N GLU A 35 -0.75 13.72 9.09
CA GLU A 35 -1.91 14.53 9.52
C GLU A 35 -1.83 16.02 9.11
N ASN A 36 -0.61 16.57 9.05
CA ASN A 36 -0.34 17.97 8.70
C ASN A 36 0.03 18.18 7.23
N HIS A 37 -0.07 17.15 6.38
CA HIS A 37 0.25 17.23 4.97
C HIS A 37 -0.78 18.10 4.23
N PRO A 38 -0.36 19.01 3.33
CA PRO A 38 -1.28 19.89 2.62
C PRO A 38 -2.32 19.15 1.75
N ARG A 39 -2.04 17.88 1.40
CA ARG A 39 -2.91 17.00 0.63
C ARG A 39 -3.54 15.88 1.46
N ILE A 40 -3.74 16.09 2.76
CA ILE A 40 -4.25 15.07 3.70
C ILE A 40 -5.58 14.44 3.28
N GLU A 41 -6.49 15.20 2.67
CA GLU A 41 -7.77 14.63 2.19
C GLU A 41 -7.55 13.63 1.05
N GLU A 42 -6.61 13.89 0.14
CA GLU A 42 -6.26 12.93 -0.92
C GLU A 42 -5.57 11.68 -0.34
N ILE A 43 -4.74 11.84 0.70
CA ILE A 43 -4.13 10.72 1.43
C ILE A 43 -5.23 9.86 2.06
N ARG A 44 -6.24 10.48 2.69
CA ARG A 44 -7.38 9.78 3.30
C ARG A 44 -8.20 9.01 2.26
N GLU A 45 -8.49 9.60 1.10
CA GLU A 45 -9.21 8.92 0.03
C GLU A 45 -8.46 7.70 -0.54
N ILE A 46 -7.12 7.78 -0.60
CA ILE A 46 -6.28 6.66 -1.00
C ILE A 46 -6.26 5.59 0.09
N GLU A 47 -6.10 6.00 1.35
CA GLU A 47 -6.13 5.15 2.54
C GLU A 47 -7.42 4.32 2.61
N ASP A 48 -8.58 4.95 2.46
CA ASP A 48 -9.89 4.26 2.46
C ASP A 48 -9.99 3.22 1.34
N GLN A 49 -9.50 3.53 0.14
CA GLN A 49 -9.50 2.58 -0.98
C GLN A 49 -8.54 1.41 -0.74
N LEU A 50 -7.35 1.68 -0.22
CA LEU A 50 -6.36 0.65 0.12
C LEU A 50 -6.89 -0.27 1.23
N TYR A 51 -7.52 0.30 2.27
CA TYR A 51 -8.17 -0.48 3.31
C TYR A 51 -9.31 -1.35 2.77
N GLY A 52 -10.10 -0.83 1.83
CA GLY A 52 -11.12 -1.61 1.12
C GLY A 52 -10.55 -2.82 0.38
N LEU A 53 -9.41 -2.66 -0.31
CA LEU A 53 -8.71 -3.76 -0.95
C LEU A 53 -8.19 -4.78 0.05
N ALA A 54 -7.57 -4.33 1.16
CA ALA A 54 -7.05 -5.22 2.20
C ALA A 54 -8.18 -6.03 2.86
N CYS A 55 -9.30 -5.38 3.19
CA CYS A 55 -10.51 -6.04 3.68
C CYS A 55 -11.07 -7.07 2.68
N TRP A 56 -11.00 -6.79 1.38
CA TRP A 56 -11.49 -7.72 0.37
C TRP A 56 -10.66 -9.00 0.33
N ILE A 57 -9.34 -8.89 0.43
CA ILE A 57 -8.46 -10.05 0.52
C ILE A 57 -8.69 -10.82 1.82
N ASP A 58 -8.77 -10.12 2.95
CA ASP A 58 -8.95 -10.71 4.28
C ASP A 58 -10.35 -11.33 4.49
N SER A 59 -11.29 -11.09 3.56
CA SER A 59 -12.64 -11.66 3.62
C SER A 59 -12.68 -13.20 3.48
N GLY A 60 -11.58 -13.83 3.08
CA GLY A 60 -11.51 -15.26 2.79
C GLY A 60 -12.05 -15.64 1.40
N GLU A 61 -12.48 -14.67 0.60
CA GLU A 61 -12.84 -14.90 -0.80
C GLU A 61 -11.68 -15.51 -1.60
N PRO A 62 -10.42 -15.04 -1.50
CA PRO A 62 -9.31 -15.61 -2.25
C PRO A 62 -9.06 -17.10 -1.96
N ASP A 63 -9.35 -17.56 -0.75
CA ASP A 63 -9.14 -18.95 -0.32
C ASP A 63 -10.19 -19.91 -0.87
N THR A 64 -11.37 -19.40 -1.23
CA THR A 64 -12.53 -20.18 -1.65
C THR A 64 -12.91 -19.97 -3.11
N ASN A 65 -12.38 -18.91 -3.74
CA ASN A 65 -12.64 -18.55 -5.13
C ASN A 65 -11.37 -18.74 -6.00
N PRO A 66 -11.26 -19.84 -6.78
CA PRO A 66 -10.12 -20.06 -7.66
C PRO A 66 -10.03 -19.04 -8.81
N ASN A 67 -11.09 -18.26 -9.05
CA ASN A 67 -11.14 -17.18 -10.03
C ASN A 67 -11.08 -15.80 -9.36
N PHE A 68 -10.56 -15.71 -8.14
CA PHE A 68 -10.36 -14.43 -7.48
C PHE A 68 -9.55 -13.50 -8.41
N PRO A 69 -10.00 -12.26 -8.65
CA PRO A 69 -9.44 -11.36 -9.66
C PRO A 69 -8.15 -10.69 -9.17
N TRP A 70 -7.11 -11.50 -8.99
CA TRP A 70 -5.80 -11.07 -8.50
C TRP A 70 -5.20 -9.94 -9.34
N TYR A 71 -5.38 -10.00 -10.67
CA TYR A 71 -4.84 -8.98 -11.57
C TYR A 71 -5.49 -7.61 -11.34
N GLU A 72 -6.81 -7.56 -11.21
CA GLU A 72 -7.57 -6.33 -10.97
C GLU A 72 -7.23 -5.74 -9.60
N LEU A 73 -7.09 -6.60 -8.59
CA LEU A 73 -6.65 -6.20 -7.27
C LEU A 73 -5.25 -5.59 -7.30
N ASP A 74 -4.28 -6.27 -7.90
CA ASP A 74 -2.91 -5.81 -8.01
C ASP A 74 -2.82 -4.49 -8.78
N LYS A 75 -3.56 -4.41 -9.89
CA LYS A 75 -3.61 -3.21 -10.72
C LYS A 75 -4.11 -2.02 -9.91
N LYS A 76 -5.20 -2.16 -9.17
CA LYS A 76 -5.77 -1.08 -8.37
C LYS A 76 -4.86 -0.70 -7.20
N GLY A 77 -4.28 -1.69 -6.50
CA GLY A 77 -3.33 -1.47 -5.43
C GLY A 77 -2.08 -0.71 -5.89
N LEU A 78 -1.52 -1.09 -7.05
CA LEU A 78 -0.38 -0.41 -7.65
C LEU A 78 -0.71 1.02 -8.12
N GLU A 79 -1.89 1.22 -8.72
CA GLU A 79 -2.37 2.56 -9.10
C GLU A 79 -2.47 3.49 -7.89
N LEU A 80 -3.05 3.00 -6.79
CA LEU A 80 -3.15 3.76 -5.53
C LEU A 80 -1.76 4.04 -4.92
N THR A 81 -0.86 3.06 -4.96
CA THR A 81 0.52 3.23 -4.48
C THR A 81 1.27 4.30 -5.29
N LYS A 82 1.07 4.35 -6.61
CA LYS A 82 1.61 5.40 -7.48
C LYS A 82 1.07 6.78 -7.17
N LEU A 83 -0.24 6.89 -6.93
CA LEU A 83 -0.85 8.16 -6.51
C LEU A 83 -0.27 8.62 -5.17
N LEU A 84 -0.13 7.71 -4.21
CA LEU A 84 0.47 8.01 -2.91
C LEU A 84 1.93 8.46 -3.04
N SER A 85 2.72 7.78 -3.87
CA SER A 85 4.12 8.14 -4.15
C SER A 85 4.25 9.55 -4.71
N LYS A 86 3.33 9.96 -5.59
CA LYS A 86 3.30 11.34 -6.13
C LYS A 86 2.90 12.37 -5.09
N ILE A 87 2.02 12.01 -4.16
CA ILE A 87 1.57 12.91 -3.09
C ILE A 87 2.68 13.13 -2.06
N LEU A 88 3.39 12.07 -1.70
CA LEU A 88 4.43 12.07 -0.67
C LEU A 88 5.86 12.19 -1.23
N GLY A 89 6.02 12.48 -2.53
CA GLY A 89 7.33 12.45 -3.19
C GLY A 89 8.35 13.43 -2.58
N ASP A 90 7.88 14.55 -2.06
CA ASP A 90 8.68 15.58 -1.37
C ASP A 90 9.20 15.12 0.00
N THR A 91 8.62 14.07 0.59
CA THR A 91 9.10 13.49 1.86
C THR A 91 10.40 12.69 1.69
N GLY A 92 10.72 12.26 0.47
CA GLY A 92 11.85 11.38 0.17
C GLY A 92 11.72 9.97 0.74
N ILE A 93 10.54 9.59 1.24
CA ILE A 93 10.27 8.26 1.77
C ILE A 93 9.96 7.31 0.60
N PRO A 94 10.72 6.22 0.42
CA PRO A 94 10.40 5.20 -0.58
C PRO A 94 9.04 4.54 -0.29
N ILE A 95 8.19 4.43 -1.31
CA ILE A 95 6.92 3.73 -1.24
C ILE A 95 6.97 2.50 -2.14
N VAL A 96 6.58 1.35 -1.60
CA VAL A 96 6.69 0.05 -2.25
C VAL A 96 5.34 -0.64 -2.25
N TYR A 97 4.96 -1.23 -3.38
CA TYR A 97 3.80 -2.10 -3.47
C TYR A 97 4.21 -3.55 -3.23
N CYS A 98 3.50 -4.25 -2.35
CA CYS A 98 3.73 -5.66 -2.05
C CYS A 98 2.65 -6.51 -2.71
N PHE A 99 3.06 -7.58 -3.41
CA PHE A 99 2.09 -8.59 -3.86
C PHE A 99 1.69 -9.48 -2.69
N HIS A 100 0.42 -9.85 -2.63
CA HIS A 100 -0.09 -10.74 -1.60
C HIS A 100 0.50 -12.16 -1.73
N TYR A 101 0.84 -12.83 -0.62
CA TYR A 101 1.49 -14.14 -0.63
C TYR A 101 0.67 -15.24 -1.33
N ASN A 102 -0.66 -15.20 -1.17
CA ASN A 102 -1.56 -16.16 -1.83
C ASN A 102 -1.78 -15.88 -3.32
N ASN A 103 -1.23 -14.80 -3.89
CA ASN A 103 -1.40 -14.50 -5.32
C ASN A 103 -0.60 -15.52 -6.16
N PRO A 104 -1.26 -16.40 -6.94
CA PRO A 104 -0.58 -17.45 -7.68
C PRO A 104 0.20 -16.92 -8.91
N ASN A 105 0.02 -15.65 -9.27
CA ASN A 105 0.60 -15.03 -10.47
C ASN A 105 1.92 -14.27 -10.20
N ARG A 106 2.41 -14.28 -8.96
CA ARG A 106 3.54 -13.47 -8.50
C ARG A 106 4.49 -14.27 -7.63
N SER A 107 5.73 -13.80 -7.51
CA SER A 107 6.67 -14.40 -6.54
C SER A 107 6.33 -13.95 -5.13
N ARG A 108 6.57 -14.82 -4.14
CA ARG A 108 6.18 -14.64 -2.73
C ARG A 108 6.80 -13.42 -2.04
N ASP A 109 7.91 -12.91 -2.56
CA ASP A 109 8.65 -11.77 -2.02
C ASP A 109 8.81 -10.66 -3.07
N GLU A 110 7.94 -10.64 -4.08
CA GLU A 110 8.00 -9.62 -5.12
C GLU A 110 7.49 -8.29 -4.58
N GLU A 111 8.39 -7.31 -4.55
CA GLU A 111 8.10 -5.92 -4.19
C GLU A 111 8.34 -5.04 -5.41
N VAL A 112 7.42 -4.12 -5.69
CA VAL A 112 7.58 -3.10 -6.74
C VAL A 112 7.91 -1.78 -6.07
N ILE A 113 9.16 -1.35 -6.19
CA ILE A 113 9.54 0.01 -5.82
C ILE A 113 8.86 0.97 -6.78
N VAL A 114 8.02 1.85 -6.24
CA VAL A 114 7.35 2.88 -7.02
C VAL A 114 8.22 4.12 -6.96
N LEU A 115 8.89 4.42 -8.08
CA LEU A 115 9.65 5.64 -8.26
C LEU A 115 8.74 6.71 -8.88
N ASP A 116 8.99 7.96 -8.53
CA ASP A 116 8.36 9.09 -9.20
C ASP A 116 9.04 9.30 -10.56
N ASP A 117 8.33 9.04 -11.65
CA ASP A 117 8.86 9.10 -13.03
C ASP A 117 9.16 10.54 -13.50
N GLU A 118 9.06 11.56 -12.64
CA GLU A 118 9.25 12.97 -13.03
C GLU A 118 10.70 13.50 -12.89
N ASN A 119 11.70 12.63 -12.69
CA ASN A 119 13.12 13.03 -12.68
C ASN A 119 14.05 12.16 -13.56
N ALA A 120 13.56 11.66 -14.70
CA ALA A 120 14.38 11.05 -15.75
C ALA A 120 14.66 12.02 -16.91
#